data_AF-A0A6U4RW28-F1
#
_entry.id   AF-A0A6U4RW28-F1
#
_cell.length_a   1.000
_cell.length_b   1.000
_cell.length_c   1.000
_cell.angle_alpha   90.00
_cell.angle_beta   90.00
_cell.angle_gamma   90.00
#
_symmetry.space_group_name_H-M   'P 1'
#
loop_
_entity.id
_entity.type
_entity.pdbx_description
1 polymer ?
#
loop_
_entity_poly.entity_id
_entity_poly.type
_entity_poly.pdbx_seq_one_letter_code
_entity_poly.pdbx_strand_id
1 'polypeptide(L)'
;ATVIEWYREVLEGVPNAGTEEGAWEPIPNNNSIKYQPNVDDHNKRIKIFITPVRQDGTAGPTYQHILERLVLPVHVGDNVARCMREIAQKGTSFICTAFDPRNQYAPPTPKRILLGDKQIKIKVLEGEKTEIKTKIGPQCCQVKAWPHDPRCLELVITPSKTVPQQKQMSFMCEDGNTRDIVVLVLRAIAQ
;
A
#
# COMPACT_ATOMS: atom_id res chain seq x y z
N ALA A 1 6.46 -30.05 -10.91
CA ALA A 1 6.39 -28.61 -10.58
C ALA A 1 4.92 -28.19 -10.49
N THR A 2 4.60 -27.05 -9.91
CA THR A 2 3.23 -26.52 -9.91
C THR A 2 3.30 -25.06 -10.32
N VAL A 3 2.50 -24.66 -11.29
CA VAL A 3 2.34 -23.24 -11.66
C VAL A 3 1.19 -22.69 -10.82
N ILE A 4 1.45 -21.58 -10.15
CA ILE A 4 0.49 -20.92 -9.27
C ILE A 4 0.39 -19.47 -9.68
N GLU A 5 -0.85 -19.01 -9.86
CA GLU A 5 -1.16 -17.65 -10.24
C GLU A 5 -2.18 -17.08 -9.24
N TRP A 6 -1.85 -15.93 -8.66
CA TRP A 6 -2.71 -15.25 -7.69
C TRP A 6 -3.32 -14.00 -8.30
N TYR A 7 -4.58 -13.77 -7.99
CA TYR A 7 -5.35 -12.62 -8.46
C TYR A 7 -6.07 -11.97 -7.29
N ARG A 8 -6.21 -10.65 -7.37
CA ARG A 8 -7.04 -9.86 -6.45
C ARG A 8 -8.25 -9.32 -7.18
N GLU A 9 -9.35 -9.21 -6.46
CA GLU A 9 -10.60 -8.68 -6.98
C GLU A 9 -10.49 -7.18 -7.34
N VAL A 10 -11.09 -6.79 -8.47
CA VAL A 10 -11.23 -5.39 -8.88
C VAL A 10 -12.63 -4.92 -8.55
N LEU A 11 -12.75 -3.94 -7.67
CA LEU A 11 -14.05 -3.44 -7.17
C LEU A 11 -14.54 -2.19 -7.91
N GLU A 12 -13.64 -1.29 -8.32
CA GLU A 12 -14.02 0.01 -8.84
C GLU A 12 -14.39 -0.04 -10.33
N GLY A 13 -15.60 0.40 -10.67
CA GLY A 13 -16.01 0.64 -12.06
C GLY A 13 -16.30 -0.63 -12.88
N VAL A 14 -16.44 -1.80 -12.24
CA VAL A 14 -16.64 -3.08 -12.92
C VAL A 14 -18.04 -3.67 -12.64
N PRO A 15 -18.79 -4.09 -13.67
CA PRO A 15 -19.98 -4.93 -13.50
C PRO A 15 -19.65 -6.22 -12.74
N ASN A 16 -20.61 -6.73 -11.95
CA ASN A 16 -20.48 -8.00 -11.23
C ASN A 16 -19.32 -8.06 -10.20
N ALA A 17 -18.78 -6.91 -9.76
CA ALA A 17 -17.88 -6.83 -8.62
C ALA A 17 -18.52 -7.53 -7.40
N GLY A 18 -17.75 -8.33 -6.67
CA GLY A 18 -18.28 -9.18 -5.59
C GLY A 18 -18.73 -10.58 -6.02
N THR A 19 -18.73 -10.92 -7.31
CA THR A 19 -19.13 -12.25 -7.82
C THR A 19 -17.95 -13.02 -8.43
N GLU A 20 -18.06 -14.33 -8.62
CA GLU A 20 -16.98 -15.13 -9.23
C GLU A 20 -16.59 -14.65 -10.65
N GLU A 21 -17.58 -14.12 -11.37
CA GLU A 21 -17.50 -13.56 -12.73
C GLU A 21 -17.07 -12.07 -12.76
N GLY A 22 -16.81 -11.47 -11.59
CA GLY A 22 -16.25 -10.11 -11.51
C GLY A 22 -14.85 -10.02 -12.14
N ALA A 23 -14.31 -8.81 -12.24
CA ALA A 23 -12.94 -8.63 -12.74
C ALA A 23 -11.89 -8.97 -11.67
N TRP A 24 -10.78 -9.51 -12.14
CA TRP A 24 -9.64 -9.95 -11.35
C TRP A 24 -8.37 -9.40 -11.98
N GLU A 25 -7.48 -8.83 -11.18
CA GLU A 25 -6.16 -8.39 -11.63
C GLU A 25 -5.08 -9.33 -11.08
N PRO A 26 -4.07 -9.70 -11.90
CA PRO A 26 -2.99 -10.57 -11.43
C PRO A 26 -2.16 -9.86 -10.37
N ILE A 27 -1.79 -10.59 -9.31
CA ILE A 27 -0.86 -10.11 -8.30
C ILE A 27 0.56 -10.42 -8.80
N PRO A 28 1.34 -9.41 -9.23
CA PRO A 28 2.63 -9.64 -9.87
C PRO A 28 3.61 -10.31 -8.92
N ASN A 29 4.52 -11.11 -9.49
CA ASN A 29 5.64 -11.75 -8.80
C ASN A 29 5.25 -12.67 -7.63
N ASN A 30 4.07 -13.30 -7.70
CA ASN A 30 3.58 -14.15 -6.60
C ASN A 30 3.39 -15.61 -6.99
N ASN A 31 4.35 -16.23 -7.67
CA ASN A 31 4.23 -17.65 -8.07
C ASN A 31 4.52 -18.63 -6.91
N SER A 32 4.36 -18.17 -5.67
CA SER A 32 4.60 -18.93 -4.45
C SER A 32 3.39 -19.79 -4.10
N ILE A 33 3.65 -20.93 -3.47
CA ILE A 33 2.61 -21.77 -2.84
C ILE A 33 1.88 -21.01 -1.73
N LYS A 34 2.55 -20.03 -1.11
CA LYS A 34 1.99 -19.19 -0.05
C LYS A 34 1.88 -17.75 -0.53
N TYR A 35 0.67 -17.22 -0.50
CA TYR A 35 0.40 -15.80 -0.64
C TYR A 35 0.42 -15.12 0.72
N GLN A 36 1.11 -13.98 0.82
CA GLN A 36 1.05 -13.10 1.98
C GLN A 36 0.24 -11.86 1.60
N PRO A 37 -0.99 -11.69 2.12
CA PRO A 37 -1.80 -10.53 1.83
C PRO A 37 -1.17 -9.21 2.29
N ASN A 38 -1.57 -8.12 1.64
CA ASN A 38 -1.23 -6.77 2.04
C ASN A 38 -2.45 -5.83 1.99
N VAL A 39 -2.26 -4.58 2.43
CA VAL A 39 -3.31 -3.55 2.46
C VAL A 39 -4.07 -3.31 1.15
N ASP A 40 -3.47 -3.62 -0.01
CA ASP A 40 -4.15 -3.48 -1.31
C ASP A 40 -5.22 -4.54 -1.54
N ASP A 41 -5.18 -5.62 -0.75
CA ASP A 41 -6.16 -6.71 -0.76
C ASP A 41 -7.30 -6.46 0.23
N HIS A 42 -7.26 -5.37 1.01
CA HIS A 42 -8.32 -5.06 1.97
C HIS A 42 -9.69 -4.96 1.29
N ASN A 43 -10.67 -5.66 1.86
CA ASN A 43 -12.05 -5.78 1.39
C ASN A 43 -12.19 -6.41 -0.01
N LYS A 44 -11.12 -7.03 -0.52
CA LYS A 44 -11.12 -7.77 -1.78
C LYS A 44 -11.02 -9.26 -1.51
N ARG A 45 -11.60 -10.05 -2.41
CA ARG A 45 -11.37 -11.49 -2.48
C ARG A 45 -10.07 -11.79 -3.21
N ILE A 46 -9.52 -12.96 -2.94
CA ILE A 46 -8.32 -13.49 -3.60
C ILE A 46 -8.70 -14.73 -4.38
N LYS A 47 -8.28 -14.81 -5.64
CA LYS A 47 -8.46 -15.98 -6.50
C LYS A 47 -7.09 -16.61 -6.78
N ILE A 48 -7.02 -17.94 -6.71
CA ILE A 48 -5.82 -18.72 -7.01
C ILE A 48 -6.12 -19.71 -8.13
N PHE A 49 -5.20 -19.82 -9.09
CA PHE A 49 -5.15 -20.89 -10.06
C PHE A 49 -3.94 -21.79 -9.79
N ILE A 50 -4.17 -23.10 -9.81
CA ILE A 50 -3.16 -24.12 -9.51
C ILE A 50 -3.12 -25.11 -10.67
N THR A 51 -2.00 -25.15 -11.38
CA THR A 51 -1.78 -26.08 -12.50
C THR A 51 -0.63 -27.03 -12.15
N PRO A 52 -0.90 -28.32 -11.88
CA PRO A 52 0.15 -29.30 -11.64
C PRO A 52 0.91 -29.58 -12.94
N VAL A 53 2.23 -29.66 -12.87
CA VAL A 53 3.13 -29.93 -14.00
C VAL A 53 3.96 -31.16 -13.68
N ARG A 54 3.87 -32.17 -14.54
CA ARG A 54 4.63 -33.42 -14.40
C ARG A 54 6.13 -33.19 -14.64
N GLN A 55 6.95 -34.20 -14.36
CA GLN A 55 8.40 -34.12 -14.57
C GLN A 55 8.79 -33.93 -16.03
N ASP A 56 7.95 -34.39 -16.96
CA ASP A 56 8.12 -34.23 -18.41
C ASP A 56 7.68 -32.86 -18.96
N GLY A 57 7.24 -31.95 -18.09
CA GLY A 57 6.74 -30.62 -18.47
C GLY A 57 5.27 -30.57 -18.88
N THR A 58 4.56 -31.71 -18.90
CA THR A 58 3.14 -31.75 -19.25
C THR A 58 2.28 -31.12 -18.15
N ALA A 59 1.51 -30.10 -18.51
CA ALA A 59 0.53 -29.47 -17.63
C ALA A 59 -0.72 -30.35 -17.49
N GLY A 60 -1.17 -30.53 -16.24
CA GLY A 60 -2.44 -31.15 -15.91
C GLY A 60 -3.60 -30.13 -15.89
N PRO A 61 -4.77 -30.52 -15.39
CA PRO A 61 -5.92 -29.61 -15.28
C PRO A 61 -5.64 -28.48 -14.28
N THR A 62 -6.07 -27.27 -14.61
CA THR A 62 -6.01 -26.11 -13.71
C THR A 62 -7.18 -26.11 -12.74
N TYR A 63 -6.87 -25.96 -11.46
CA TYR A 63 -7.87 -25.82 -10.38
C TYR A 63 -7.98 -24.36 -9.96
N GLN A 64 -9.20 -23.91 -9.68
CA GLN A 64 -9.48 -22.56 -9.19
C GLN A 64 -10.02 -22.61 -7.76
N HIS A 65 -9.61 -21.65 -6.93
CA HIS A 65 -10.26 -21.39 -5.65
C HIS A 65 -10.38 -19.87 -5.41
N ILE A 66 -11.47 -19.45 -4.76
CA ILE A 66 -11.72 -18.06 -4.38
C ILE A 66 -11.85 -18.00 -2.86
N LEU A 67 -11.01 -17.19 -2.23
CA LEU A 67 -11.02 -16.92 -0.81
C LEU A 67 -12.04 -15.83 -0.47
N GLU A 68 -12.50 -15.82 0.78
CA GLU A 68 -13.34 -14.75 1.31
C GLU A 68 -12.63 -13.39 1.29
N ARG A 69 -13.40 -12.32 1.51
CA ARG A 69 -12.85 -10.97 1.56
C ARG A 69 -11.87 -10.84 2.72
N LEU A 70 -10.70 -10.28 2.43
CA LEU A 70 -9.71 -9.99 3.46
C LEU A 70 -10.15 -8.78 4.29
N VAL A 71 -10.32 -9.01 5.58
CA VAL A 71 -10.62 -7.95 6.55
C VAL A 71 -9.33 -7.56 7.24
N LEU A 72 -9.11 -6.25 7.42
CA LEU A 72 -7.97 -5.76 8.19
C LEU A 72 -8.09 -6.19 9.65
N PRO A 73 -6.96 -6.37 10.36
CA PRO A 73 -6.99 -6.50 11.81
C PRO A 73 -7.76 -5.34 12.44
N VAL A 74 -8.60 -5.64 13.45
CA VAL A 74 -9.50 -4.64 14.08
C VAL A 74 -8.75 -3.40 14.55
N HIS A 75 -7.57 -3.58 15.18
CA HIS A 75 -6.76 -2.47 15.67
C HIS A 75 -6.21 -1.57 14.57
N VAL A 76 -5.99 -2.09 13.35
CA VAL A 76 -5.58 -1.28 12.20
C VAL A 76 -6.73 -0.35 11.80
N GLY A 77 -7.95 -0.89 11.68
CA GLY A 77 -9.16 -0.11 11.37
C GLY A 77 -9.43 0.97 12.41
N ASP A 78 -9.37 0.63 13.70
CA ASP A 78 -9.57 1.58 14.80
C ASP A 78 -8.54 2.72 14.78
N ASN A 79 -7.27 2.38 14.52
CA ASN A 79 -6.19 3.35 14.44
C ASN A 79 -6.34 4.29 13.24
N VAL A 80 -6.73 3.78 12.07
CA VAL A 80 -7.03 4.61 10.89
C VAL A 80 -8.16 5.58 11.21
N ALA A 81 -9.27 5.09 11.78
CA ALA A 81 -10.40 5.94 12.16
C ALA A 81 -10.00 7.01 13.19
N ARG A 82 -9.16 6.65 14.17
CA ARG A 82 -8.61 7.60 15.13
C ARG A 82 -7.75 8.67 14.45
N CYS A 83 -6.80 8.28 13.60
CA CYS A 83 -5.94 9.21 12.86
C CYS A 83 -6.76 10.19 12.02
N MET A 84 -7.81 9.73 11.33
CA MET A 84 -8.67 10.62 10.54
C MET A 84 -9.39 11.66 11.40
N ARG A 85 -9.87 11.27 12.61
CA ARG A 85 -10.43 12.24 13.57
C ARG A 85 -9.38 13.24 14.06
N GLU A 86 -8.16 12.78 14.35
CA GLU A 86 -7.07 13.66 14.78
C GLU A 86 -6.65 14.64 13.69
N ILE A 87 -6.56 14.21 12.44
CA ILE A 87 -6.24 15.07 11.28
C ILE A 87 -7.24 16.23 11.17
N ALA A 88 -8.53 15.98 11.42
CA ALA A 88 -9.57 17.00 11.39
C ALA A 88 -9.50 18.00 12.56
N GLN A 89 -8.91 17.61 13.70
CA GLN A 89 -8.90 18.41 14.93
C GLN A 89 -7.58 19.12 15.19
N LYS A 90 -6.49 18.34 15.32
CA LYS A 90 -5.18 18.80 15.80
C LYS A 90 -4.00 18.35 14.92
N GLY A 91 -4.27 17.54 13.90
CA GLY A 91 -3.26 16.84 13.12
C GLY A 91 -2.79 15.53 13.78
N THR A 92 -2.14 14.69 13.00
CA THR A 92 -1.44 13.48 13.44
C THR A 92 -0.08 13.39 12.75
N SER A 93 0.80 12.51 13.23
CA SER A 93 2.10 12.33 12.59
C SER A 93 2.61 10.90 12.65
N PHE A 94 3.32 10.50 11.62
CA PHE A 94 4.01 9.22 11.55
C PHE A 94 5.52 9.45 11.45
N ILE A 95 6.29 8.61 12.12
CA ILE A 95 7.74 8.58 11.98
C ILE A 95 8.08 7.35 11.14
N CYS A 96 8.70 7.59 9.99
CA CYS A 96 9.13 6.54 9.07
C CYS A 96 10.56 6.80 8.63
N THR A 97 11.30 5.75 8.35
CA THR A 97 12.67 5.84 7.88
C THR A 97 12.68 5.94 6.36
N ALA A 98 13.07 7.08 5.82
CA ALA A 98 13.22 7.26 4.37
C ALA A 98 14.53 6.63 3.88
N PHE A 99 14.49 5.97 2.72
CA PHE A 99 15.66 5.34 2.11
C PHE A 99 15.59 5.42 0.57
N ASP A 100 16.73 5.24 -0.11
CA ASP A 100 16.77 5.15 -1.59
C ASP A 100 16.96 3.67 -2.01
N PRO A 101 15.95 3.02 -2.62
CA PRO A 101 16.08 1.63 -3.10
C PRO A 101 17.19 1.43 -4.13
N ARG A 102 17.59 2.49 -4.82
CA ARG A 102 18.60 2.42 -5.90
C ARG A 102 20.00 2.70 -5.40
N ASN A 103 20.14 3.20 -4.17
CA ASN A 103 21.43 3.54 -3.59
C ASN A 103 21.51 3.02 -2.15
N GLN A 104 21.94 1.76 -2.02
CA GLN A 104 22.16 1.08 -0.74
C GLN A 104 23.18 1.77 0.17
N TYR A 105 24.01 2.66 -0.36
CA TYR A 105 25.02 3.40 0.41
C TYR A 105 24.51 4.75 0.94
N ALA A 106 23.36 5.22 0.44
CA ALA A 106 22.73 6.42 0.99
C ALA A 106 22.19 6.09 2.40
N PRO A 107 22.57 6.86 3.43
CA PRO A 107 22.12 6.57 4.78
C PRO A 107 20.61 6.74 4.90
N PRO A 108 19.90 5.79 5.53
CA PRO A 108 18.48 5.96 5.81
C PRO A 108 18.28 7.14 6.76
N THR A 109 17.25 7.94 6.49
CA THR A 109 16.98 9.19 7.23
C THR A 109 15.60 9.11 7.89
N PRO A 110 15.50 9.18 9.23
CA PRO A 110 14.21 9.29 9.89
C PRO A 110 13.49 10.56 9.49
N LYS A 111 12.22 10.44 9.11
CA LYS A 111 11.38 11.55 8.71
C LYS A 111 10.02 11.50 9.40
N ARG A 112 9.50 12.69 9.69
CA ARG A 112 8.16 12.89 10.24
C ARG A 112 7.20 13.27 9.12
N ILE A 113 6.18 12.45 8.90
CA ILE A 113 5.05 12.75 8.02
C ILE A 113 3.96 13.36 8.89
N LEU A 114 3.76 14.67 8.79
CA LEU A 114 2.74 15.43 9.50
C LEU A 114 1.51 15.62 8.61
N LEU A 115 0.34 15.23 9.12
CA LEU A 115 -0.95 15.36 8.45
C LEU A 115 -1.87 16.22 9.32
N GLY A 116 -2.24 17.41 8.85
CA GLY A 116 -3.02 18.37 9.63
C GLY A 116 -3.02 19.73 8.97
N ASP A 117 -3.86 20.65 9.45
CA ASP A 117 -4.00 22.00 8.87
C ASP A 117 -4.24 22.00 7.35
N LYS A 118 -4.94 20.99 6.84
CA LYS A 118 -5.18 20.77 5.40
C LYS A 118 -3.88 20.62 4.58
N GLN A 119 -2.81 20.12 5.20
CA GLN A 119 -1.49 19.95 4.57
C GLN A 119 -0.85 18.61 4.92
N ILE A 120 -0.04 18.13 3.98
CA ILE A 120 0.96 17.08 4.19
C ILE A 120 2.32 17.80 4.30
N LYS A 121 3.02 17.61 5.42
CA LYS A 121 4.40 18.07 5.59
C LYS A 121 5.30 16.88 5.85
N ILE A 122 6.41 16.77 5.12
CA ILE A 122 7.45 15.79 5.38
C ILE A 122 8.68 16.52 5.84
N LYS A 123 9.16 16.15 7.03
CA LYS A 123 10.31 16.77 7.67
C LYS A 123 11.38 15.75 7.98
N VAL A 124 12.64 16.17 7.93
CA VAL A 124 13.73 15.44 8.56
C VAL A 124 13.51 15.50 10.07
N LEU A 125 13.52 14.34 10.74
CA LEU A 125 13.27 14.29 12.19
C LEU A 125 14.35 15.06 12.96
N GLU A 126 15.59 14.91 12.52
CA GLU A 126 16.70 15.73 13.00
C GLU A 126 16.57 17.17 12.47
N GLY A 127 16.49 18.13 13.38
CA GLY A 127 16.37 19.56 13.05
C GLY A 127 15.00 20.01 12.51
N GLU A 128 14.03 19.10 12.34
CA GLU A 128 12.65 19.41 11.93
C GLU A 128 12.54 20.23 10.63
N LYS A 129 13.55 20.14 9.75
CA LYS A 129 13.59 20.82 8.45
C LYS A 129 12.52 20.25 7.53
N THR A 130 11.69 21.13 6.98
CA THR A 130 10.62 20.75 6.02
C THR A 130 11.21 20.56 4.62
N GLU A 131 11.03 19.36 4.06
CA GLU A 131 11.44 19.04 2.68
C GLU A 131 10.27 19.09 1.71
N ILE A 132 9.09 18.67 2.17
CA ILE A 132 7.86 18.66 1.37
C ILE A 132 6.77 19.34 2.18
N LYS A 133 6.01 20.21 1.51
CA LYS A 133 4.80 20.82 2.01
C LYS A 133 3.81 20.91 0.87
N THR A 134 2.72 20.15 0.94
CA THR A 134 1.65 20.17 -0.06
C THR A 134 0.29 20.26 0.63
N LYS A 135 -0.72 20.74 -0.10
CA LYS A 135 -2.09 20.82 0.41
C LYS A 135 -2.75 19.45 0.30
N ILE A 136 -3.52 19.08 1.32
CA ILE A 136 -4.41 17.91 1.27
C ILE A 136 -5.54 18.20 0.30
N GLY A 137 -5.85 17.21 -0.54
CA GLY A 137 -6.97 17.22 -1.47
C GLY A 137 -6.90 16.05 -2.45
N PRO A 138 -7.90 15.95 -3.34
CA PRO A 138 -7.97 14.86 -4.30
C PRO A 138 -6.68 14.74 -5.10
N GLN A 139 -6.14 13.52 -5.19
CA GLN A 139 -4.93 13.18 -5.93
C GLN A 139 -3.67 13.96 -5.52
N CYS A 140 -3.64 14.55 -4.31
CA CYS A 140 -2.45 15.27 -3.81
C CYS A 140 -1.22 14.37 -3.65
N CYS A 141 -1.44 13.06 -3.48
CA CYS A 141 -0.43 12.04 -3.48
C CYS A 141 -0.97 10.69 -3.96
N GLN A 142 -0.06 9.77 -4.25
CA GLN A 142 -0.32 8.35 -4.46
C GLN A 142 0.56 7.55 -3.50
N VAL A 143 0.01 6.50 -2.89
CA VAL A 143 0.72 5.66 -1.94
C VAL A 143 0.53 4.19 -2.26
N LYS A 144 1.64 3.45 -2.30
CA LYS A 144 1.66 2.01 -2.58
C LYS A 144 2.43 1.28 -1.49
N ALA A 145 1.86 0.18 -1.00
CA ALA A 145 2.62 -0.76 -0.19
C ALA A 145 3.58 -1.56 -1.06
N TRP A 146 4.74 -1.93 -0.54
CA TRP A 146 5.64 -2.82 -1.27
C TRP A 146 5.15 -4.26 -1.17
N PRO A 147 5.17 -5.03 -2.28
CA PRO A 147 4.68 -6.40 -2.29
C PRO A 147 5.62 -7.37 -1.53
N HIS A 148 6.91 -7.04 -1.43
CA HIS A 148 7.94 -7.95 -0.91
C HIS A 148 8.49 -7.58 0.47
N ASP A 149 8.14 -6.40 1.01
CA ASP A 149 8.50 -6.02 2.38
C ASP A 149 7.29 -5.41 3.07
N PRO A 150 6.76 -6.05 4.13
CA PRO A 150 5.55 -5.60 4.79
C PRO A 150 5.69 -4.26 5.50
N ARG A 151 6.92 -3.76 5.73
CA ARG A 151 7.19 -2.48 6.39
C ARG A 151 7.37 -1.34 5.41
N CYS A 152 7.61 -1.64 4.14
CA CYS A 152 7.96 -0.64 3.15
C CYS A 152 6.74 -0.12 2.38
N LEU A 153 6.75 1.18 2.10
CA LEU A 153 5.81 1.87 1.24
C LEU A 153 6.52 2.86 0.32
N GLU A 154 5.87 3.18 -0.78
CA GLU A 154 6.24 4.27 -1.67
C GLU A 154 5.18 5.37 -1.61
N LEU A 155 5.64 6.61 -1.40
CA LEU A 155 4.83 7.82 -1.44
C LEU A 155 5.27 8.68 -2.62
N VAL A 156 4.32 8.99 -3.48
CA VAL A 156 4.48 9.92 -4.61
C VAL A 156 3.63 11.15 -4.34
N ILE A 157 4.26 12.31 -4.24
CA ILE A 157 3.60 13.61 -4.12
C ILE A 157 3.39 14.17 -5.52
N THR A 158 2.13 14.46 -5.85
CA THR A 158 1.73 15.04 -7.14
C THR A 158 2.18 16.49 -7.23
N PRO A 159 2.59 16.97 -8.43
CA PRO A 159 2.92 18.37 -8.62
C PRO A 159 1.82 19.33 -8.14
N SER A 160 2.21 20.42 -7.49
CA SER A 160 1.34 21.48 -7.00
C SER A 160 2.09 22.82 -6.98
N LYS A 161 1.40 23.91 -6.63
CA LYS A 161 2.03 25.25 -6.50
C LYS A 161 3.24 25.26 -5.57
N THR A 162 3.26 24.43 -4.51
CA THR A 162 4.35 24.37 -3.54
C THR A 162 5.34 23.24 -3.81
N VAL A 163 5.01 22.32 -4.72
CA VAL A 163 5.83 21.18 -5.12
C VAL A 163 5.81 21.11 -6.65
N PRO A 164 6.65 21.88 -7.36
CA PRO A 164 6.50 22.07 -8.81
C PRO A 164 6.80 20.83 -9.64
N GLN A 165 7.56 19.89 -9.08
CA GLN A 165 7.90 18.61 -9.70
C GLN A 165 7.43 17.47 -8.82
N GLN A 166 7.05 16.35 -9.43
CA GLN A 166 6.71 15.14 -8.72
C GLN A 166 7.86 14.73 -7.80
N LYS A 167 7.53 14.38 -6.56
CA LYS A 167 8.49 13.87 -5.58
C LYS A 167 8.11 12.44 -5.21
N GLN A 168 9.06 11.54 -5.26
CA GLN A 168 8.88 10.14 -4.90
C GLN A 168 9.83 9.82 -3.74
N MET A 169 9.30 9.13 -2.73
CA MET A 169 10.04 8.74 -1.53
C MET A 169 9.65 7.32 -1.13
N SER A 170 10.65 6.52 -0.75
CA SER A 170 10.44 5.21 -0.14
C SER A 170 10.60 5.32 1.37
N PHE A 171 9.69 4.71 2.11
CA PHE A 171 9.66 4.72 3.57
C PHE A 171 9.58 3.31 4.12
N MET A 172 10.32 3.06 5.20
CA MET A 172 10.20 1.88 6.03
C MET A 172 9.57 2.28 7.37
N CYS A 173 8.43 1.67 7.70
CA CYS A 173 7.76 1.80 8.98
C CYS A 173 8.36 0.85 10.03
N GLU A 174 7.94 1.00 11.29
CA GLU A 174 8.34 0.11 12.39
C GLU A 174 7.92 -1.34 12.13
N ASP A 175 6.65 -1.54 11.78
CA ASP A 175 6.07 -2.84 11.47
C ASP A 175 5.04 -2.75 10.33
N GLY A 176 4.47 -3.90 9.95
CA GLY A 176 3.47 -3.98 8.89
C GLY A 176 2.15 -3.29 9.22
N ASN A 177 1.73 -3.33 10.49
CA ASN A 177 0.50 -2.66 10.93
C ASN A 177 0.62 -1.14 10.79
N THR A 178 1.76 -0.59 11.20
CA THR A 178 2.07 0.85 11.07
C THR A 178 2.10 1.24 9.60
N ARG A 179 2.73 0.43 8.74
CA ARG A 179 2.69 0.65 7.28
C ARG A 179 1.26 0.68 6.76
N ASP A 180 0.42 -0.26 7.14
CA ASP A 180 -0.98 -0.33 6.69
C ASP A 180 -1.78 0.90 7.14
N ILE A 181 -1.61 1.33 8.39
CA ILE A 181 -2.25 2.56 8.91
C ILE A 181 -1.81 3.77 8.09
N VAL A 182 -0.50 3.93 7.85
CA VAL A 182 0.04 5.06 7.08
C VAL A 182 -0.50 5.07 5.65
N VAL A 183 -0.49 3.92 4.97
CA VAL A 183 -1.01 3.78 3.60
C VAL A 183 -2.49 4.14 3.53
N LEU A 184 -3.31 3.59 4.43
CA LEU A 184 -4.75 3.83 4.44
C LEU A 184 -5.10 5.28 4.76
N VAL A 185 -4.42 5.88 5.74
CA VAL A 185 -4.62 7.29 6.10
C VAL A 185 -4.23 8.21 4.94
N LEU A 186 -3.07 7.99 4.31
CA LEU A 186 -2.62 8.80 3.17
C LEU A 186 -3.55 8.64 1.95
N ARG A 187 -4.06 7.43 1.70
CA ARG A 187 -5.07 7.22 0.65
C ARG A 187 -6.36 7.97 0.97
N ALA A 188 -6.86 7.89 2.21
CA ALA A 188 -8.11 8.53 2.61
C ALA A 188 -8.06 10.06 2.48
N ILE A 189 -6.92 10.71 2.79
CA ILE A 189 -6.79 12.17 2.61
C ILE A 189 -6.56 12.59 1.16
N ALA A 190 -6.19 11.65 0.28
CA ALA A 190 -5.94 11.90 -1.14
C ALA A 190 -7.15 11.55 -2.03
N GLN A 191 -8.27 11.14 -1.43
CA GLN A 191 -9.57 10.99 -2.10
C GLN A 191 -10.20 12.34 -2.44
#